data_AF-A0A5B7H0G7-F1
#
_entry.id   AF-A0A5B7H0G7-F1
#
_cell.length_a   1.000
_cell.length_b   1.000
_cell.length_c   1.000
_cell.angle_alpha   90.00
_cell.angle_beta   90.00
_cell.angle_gamma   90.00
#
_symmetry.space_group_name_H-M   'P 1'
#
loop_
_entity.id
_entity.type
_entity.pdbx_description
1 polymer ?
#
loop_
_entity_poly.entity_id
_entity_poly.type
_entity_poly.pdbx_seq_one_letter_code
_entity_poly.pdbx_strand_id
1 'polypeptide(L)'
;MCPTAATAARSVVSYENYKVIDIIDPSTKTLGSSEGKQTTTQKKEGEELGEDEEELPVVKGAYVFLHSGRHRGTYGVVEVVDEDHVLIRAAVGQAVLREVEGNLRVATQKEYRESSRVINKEMYDKFKVNIKIKKENKRNAVYYQFIVGLCSKGTYEVLESIFY
;
A
#
# COMPACT_ATOMS: atom_id res chain seq x y z
N MET A 1 -10.62 -22.51 72.68
CA MET A 1 -10.31 -23.23 71.43
C MET A 1 -10.59 -22.27 70.29
N CYS A 2 -9.55 -21.84 69.57
CA CYS A 2 -9.61 -20.77 68.58
C CYS A 2 -10.21 -21.24 67.25
N PRO A 3 -11.07 -20.45 66.58
CA PRO A 3 -11.41 -20.71 65.19
C PRO A 3 -10.26 -20.25 64.27
N THR A 4 -9.77 -21.18 63.45
CA THR A 4 -8.70 -20.98 62.47
C THR A 4 -9.19 -20.05 61.35
N ALA A 5 -8.50 -18.92 61.17
CA ALA A 5 -8.83 -17.93 60.16
C ALA A 5 -8.61 -18.47 58.74
N ALA A 6 -9.67 -18.44 57.93
CA ALA A 6 -9.60 -18.67 56.49
C ALA A 6 -8.89 -17.49 55.80
N THR A 7 -7.70 -17.72 55.27
CA THR A 7 -6.96 -16.74 54.46
C THR A 7 -7.66 -16.59 53.10
N ALA A 8 -8.45 -15.52 52.96
CA ALA A 8 -8.98 -15.09 51.67
C ALA A 8 -7.83 -14.61 50.77
N ALA A 9 -7.55 -15.37 49.71
CA ALA A 9 -6.68 -14.93 48.63
C ALA A 9 -7.37 -13.78 47.89
N ARG A 10 -7.00 -12.54 48.22
CA ARG A 10 -7.35 -11.37 47.40
C ARG A 10 -6.55 -11.44 46.10
N SER A 11 -7.26 -11.52 44.98
CA SER A 11 -6.71 -11.41 43.63
C SER A 11 -5.97 -10.08 43.49
N VAL A 12 -4.67 -10.17 43.17
CA VAL A 12 -3.89 -9.02 42.71
C VAL A 12 -4.30 -8.75 41.27
N VAL A 13 -5.25 -7.83 41.09
CA VAL A 13 -5.58 -7.28 39.77
C VAL A 13 -4.46 -6.30 39.43
N SER A 14 -3.52 -6.75 38.59
CA SER A 14 -2.47 -5.92 38.01
C SER A 14 -3.06 -5.06 36.89
N TYR A 15 -3.41 -3.81 37.21
CA TYR A 15 -3.46 -2.73 36.23
C TYR A 15 -2.45 -1.69 36.68
N GLU A 16 -1.49 -1.33 35.82
CA GLU A 16 -0.99 0.05 35.63
C GLU A 16 0.23 0.11 34.68
N ASN A 17 -0.03 0.45 33.41
CA ASN A 17 0.60 1.59 32.75
C ASN A 17 -0.08 1.83 31.39
N TYR A 18 -1.22 2.52 31.40
CA TYR A 18 -1.64 3.24 30.21
C TYR A 18 -1.14 4.68 30.39
N LYS A 19 0.01 5.01 29.81
CA LYS A 19 0.36 6.41 29.61
C LYS A 19 -0.63 6.95 28.58
N VAL A 20 -1.70 7.60 29.06
CA VAL A 20 -2.53 8.47 28.22
C VAL A 20 -1.60 9.58 27.75
N ILE A 21 -1.30 9.59 26.46
CA ILE A 21 -0.59 10.69 25.82
C ILE A 21 -1.69 11.69 25.44
N ASP A 22 -1.54 12.94 25.89
CA ASP A 22 -2.46 14.01 25.54
C ASP A 22 -2.55 14.19 24.02
N ILE A 23 -3.74 14.51 23.53
CA ILE A 23 -3.96 14.78 22.10
C ILE A 23 -3.21 16.07 21.76
N ILE A 24 -2.12 15.94 21.01
CA ILE A 24 -1.36 17.06 20.49
C ILE A 24 -2.17 17.66 19.34
N ASP A 25 -2.71 18.86 19.52
CA ASP A 25 -3.26 19.63 18.40
C ASP A 25 -2.12 19.90 17.39
N PRO A 26 -2.31 19.63 16.09
CA PRO A 26 -1.30 19.89 15.07
C PRO A 26 -1.11 21.41 14.96
N SER A 27 -0.20 21.96 15.76
CA SER A 27 0.23 23.34 15.66
C SER A 27 0.94 23.52 14.32
N THR A 28 0.45 24.46 13.50
CA THR A 28 0.98 24.85 12.19
C THR A 28 2.35 25.56 12.26
N LYS A 29 3.18 25.18 13.25
CA LYS A 29 4.56 25.64 13.37
C LYS A 29 5.42 24.80 12.46
N THR A 30 5.61 25.27 11.23
CA THR A 30 6.61 24.77 10.29
C THR A 30 8.01 25.04 10.87
N LEU A 31 8.51 24.10 11.67
CA LEU A 31 9.91 24.07 12.10
C LEU A 31 10.76 23.65 10.88
N GLY A 32 11.23 24.64 10.13
CA GLY A 32 12.20 24.44 9.05
C GLY A 32 11.79 25.03 7.70
N SER A 33 11.53 26.34 7.67
CA SER A 33 11.60 27.09 6.41
C SER A 33 13.08 27.27 6.04
N SER A 34 13.61 26.41 5.17
CA SER A 34 14.82 26.71 4.42
C SER A 34 14.49 26.72 2.93
N GLU A 35 14.41 27.93 2.40
CA GLU A 35 14.47 28.21 0.97
C GLU A 35 15.81 27.72 0.40
N GLY A 36 15.78 27.17 -0.83
CA GLY A 36 16.93 27.22 -1.74
C GLY A 36 17.76 25.94 -1.92
N LYS A 37 17.27 25.02 -2.77
CA LYS A 37 18.02 24.60 -3.98
C LYS A 37 17.10 23.85 -4.94
N GLN A 38 16.64 24.55 -5.97
CA GLN A 38 16.17 23.90 -7.20
C GLN A 38 17.39 23.26 -7.87
N THR A 39 17.50 21.93 -7.81
CA THR A 39 18.25 21.19 -8.83
C THR A 39 17.22 20.68 -9.83
N THR A 40 17.02 21.47 -10.88
CA THR A 40 16.46 21.01 -12.15
C THR A 40 17.38 19.93 -12.72
N THR A 41 17.11 18.66 -12.42
CA THR A 41 17.62 17.57 -13.24
C THR A 41 16.59 17.27 -14.30
N GLN A 42 17.02 17.57 -15.52
CA GLN A 42 16.28 17.54 -16.76
C GLN A 42 15.67 16.16 -17.01
N LYS A 43 14.42 16.16 -17.46
CA LYS A 43 13.83 15.03 -18.18
C LYS A 43 14.68 14.77 -19.42
N LYS A 44 15.18 13.55 -19.59
CA LYS A 44 15.45 13.00 -20.91
C LYS A 44 14.37 11.97 -21.19
N GLU A 45 13.50 12.34 -22.12
CA GLU A 45 12.58 11.45 -22.79
C GLU A 45 13.34 10.76 -23.92
N GLY A 46 13.04 9.48 -24.13
CA GLY A 46 13.29 8.78 -25.37
C GLY A 46 14.64 8.08 -25.49
N GLU A 47 14.72 6.87 -24.94
CA GLU A 47 15.52 5.82 -25.55
C GLU A 47 14.87 4.47 -25.22
N GLU A 48 14.28 3.84 -26.23
CA GLU A 48 13.93 2.41 -26.20
C GLU A 48 15.26 1.66 -26.12
N LEU A 49 15.72 1.42 -24.89
CA LEU A 49 16.88 0.59 -24.63
C LEU A 49 16.39 -0.82 -24.35
N GLY A 50 16.89 -1.72 -25.18
CA GLY A 50 16.67 -3.15 -25.10
C GLY A 50 17.10 -3.73 -23.76
N GLU A 51 16.77 -5.00 -23.62
CA GLU A 51 17.02 -5.88 -22.49
C GLU A 51 18.51 -5.96 -22.13
N ASP A 52 19.04 -4.91 -21.50
CA ASP A 52 20.33 -4.94 -20.83
C ASP A 52 20.05 -4.80 -19.33
N GLU A 53 20.26 -5.90 -18.62
CA GLU A 53 20.29 -6.00 -17.17
C GLU A 53 21.33 -5.04 -16.60
N GLU A 54 20.99 -3.76 -16.48
CA GLU A 54 21.76 -2.85 -15.65
C GLU A 54 21.62 -3.33 -14.20
N GLU A 55 22.67 -3.97 -13.71
CA GLU A 55 22.91 -4.29 -12.31
C GLU A 55 22.96 -2.98 -11.51
N LEU A 56 21.78 -2.44 -11.18
CA LEU A 56 21.65 -1.41 -10.17
C LEU A 56 22.17 -2.01 -8.86
N PRO A 57 23.21 -1.42 -8.23
CA PRO A 57 23.79 -2.00 -7.03
C PRO A 57 22.71 -2.11 -5.95
N VAL A 58 22.68 -3.28 -5.30
CA VAL A 58 21.74 -3.53 -4.21
C VAL A 58 22.17 -2.72 -3.00
N VAL A 59 21.59 -1.53 -2.84
CA VAL A 59 21.85 -0.66 -1.69
C VAL A 59 20.92 -1.02 -0.53
N LYS A 60 21.41 -0.88 0.71
CA LYS A 60 20.57 -0.96 1.91
C LYS A 60 19.37 -0.02 1.79
N GLY A 61 18.16 -0.53 2.03
CA GLY A 61 16.91 0.22 1.90
C GLY A 61 16.31 0.22 0.48
N ALA A 62 16.91 -0.47 -0.50
CA ALA A 62 16.34 -0.60 -1.83
C ALA A 62 15.09 -1.49 -1.82
N TYR A 63 14.17 -1.22 -2.75
CA TYR A 63 13.02 -2.07 -3.03
C TYR A 63 13.43 -3.17 -4.01
N VAL A 64 13.12 -4.42 -3.65
CA VAL A 64 13.50 -5.58 -4.45
C VAL A 64 12.31 -6.50 -4.69
N PHE A 65 12.34 -7.17 -5.83
CA PHE A 65 11.42 -8.22 -6.22
C PHE A 65 12.18 -9.54 -6.35
N LEU A 66 11.69 -10.58 -5.68
CA LEU A 66 12.27 -11.91 -5.78
C LEU A 66 11.73 -12.58 -7.04
N HIS A 67 12.58 -12.68 -8.07
CA HIS A 67 12.20 -13.33 -9.33
C HIS A 67 12.32 -14.85 -9.26
N SER A 68 13.25 -15.35 -8.43
CA SER A 68 13.62 -16.77 -8.34
C SER A 68 13.69 -17.24 -6.87
N GLY A 69 13.78 -18.55 -6.67
CA GLY A 69 13.94 -19.16 -5.35
C GLY A 69 12.63 -19.55 -4.63
N ARG A 70 12.74 -19.89 -3.34
CA ARG A 70 11.61 -20.33 -2.51
C ARG A 70 10.56 -19.24 -2.30
N HIS A 71 11.02 -18.00 -2.29
CA HIS A 71 10.20 -16.82 -2.01
C HIS A 71 9.84 -16.02 -3.28
N ARG A 72 9.87 -16.69 -4.44
CA ARG A 72 9.53 -16.12 -5.75
C ARG A 72 8.18 -15.41 -5.74
N GLY A 73 8.12 -14.25 -6.39
CA GLY A 73 6.92 -13.45 -6.53
C GLY A 73 6.66 -12.50 -5.36
N THR A 74 7.56 -12.46 -4.38
CA THR A 74 7.45 -11.58 -3.21
C THR A 74 8.23 -10.29 -3.42
N TYR A 75 7.68 -9.18 -2.94
CA TYR A 75 8.40 -7.91 -2.86
C TYR A 75 8.92 -7.69 -1.45
N GLY A 76 10.06 -7.01 -1.32
CA GLY A 76 10.64 -6.68 -0.03
C GLY A 76 11.54 -5.45 -0.08
N VAL A 77 12.04 -5.08 1.10
CA VAL A 77 13.04 -4.02 1.29
C VAL A 77 14.31 -4.66 1.81
N VAL A 78 15.44 -4.29 1.22
CA VAL A 78 16.76 -4.75 1.67
C VAL A 78 17.09 -4.09 3.00
N GLU A 79 17.41 -4.89 4.01
CA GLU A 79 17.77 -4.40 5.34
C GLU A 79 19.29 -4.45 5.53
N VAL A 80 19.90 -5.60 5.21
CA VAL A 80 21.34 -5.83 5.31
C VAL A 80 21.82 -6.47 4.02
N VAL A 81 22.96 -5.98 3.54
CA VAL A 81 23.70 -6.51 2.41
C VAL A 81 25.04 -6.96 2.96
N ASP A 82 25.30 -8.27 2.88
CA ASP A 82 26.60 -8.89 3.12
C ASP A 82 27.13 -9.41 1.76
N GLU A 83 28.41 -9.80 1.69
CA GLU A 83 29.06 -10.20 0.42
C GLU A 83 28.41 -11.42 -0.26
N ASP A 84 27.90 -12.37 0.51
CA ASP A 84 27.31 -13.62 -0.02
C ASP A 84 25.77 -13.63 0.04
N HIS A 85 25.19 -12.86 0.96
CA HIS A 85 23.77 -12.96 1.30
C HIS A 85 23.15 -11.60 1.60
N VAL A 86 21.90 -11.48 1.21
CA VAL A 86 21.07 -10.29 1.47
C VAL A 86 19.93 -10.67 2.40
N LEU A 87 19.75 -9.86 3.44
CA LEU A 87 18.60 -9.94 4.33
C LEU A 87 17.52 -8.97 3.85
N ILE A 88 16.36 -9.53 3.51
CA ILE A 88 15.25 -8.81 2.92
C ILE A 88 14.06 -8.88 3.86
N ARG A 89 13.49 -7.73 4.20
CA ARG A 89 12.23 -7.64 4.90
C ARG A 89 11.09 -7.76 3.89
N ALA A 90 10.39 -8.89 3.89
CA ALA A 90 9.25 -9.11 3.02
C ALA A 90 8.12 -8.11 3.31
N ALA A 91 7.49 -7.59 2.26
CA ALA A 91 6.38 -6.67 2.41
C ALA A 91 5.13 -7.34 2.98
N VAL A 92 4.95 -8.62 2.63
CA VAL A 92 3.88 -9.47 3.14
C VAL A 92 4.38 -10.19 4.38
N GLY A 93 3.71 -10.00 5.52
CA GLY A 93 4.02 -10.70 6.76
C GLY A 93 5.26 -10.20 7.52
N GLN A 94 6.00 -9.22 6.98
CA GLN A 94 7.19 -8.61 7.62
C GLN A 94 8.27 -9.62 8.06
N ALA A 95 8.28 -10.80 7.45
CA ALA A 95 9.30 -11.80 7.70
C ALA A 95 10.64 -11.36 7.10
N VAL A 96 11.74 -11.65 7.79
CA VAL A 96 13.09 -11.44 7.28
C VAL A 96 13.50 -12.70 6.51
N LEU A 97 13.83 -12.53 5.24
CA LEU A 97 14.24 -13.58 4.31
C LEU A 97 15.73 -13.44 4.03
N ARG A 98 16.44 -14.58 3.99
CA ARG A 98 17.84 -14.66 3.57
C ARG A 98 17.87 -15.19 2.15
N GLU A 99 18.39 -14.39 1.23
CA GLU A 99 18.49 -14.73 -0.19
C GLU A 99 19.85 -14.29 -0.75
N VAL A 100 20.16 -14.70 -1.98
CA VAL A 100 21.38 -14.34 -2.71
C VAL A 100 21.03 -13.26 -3.72
N GLU A 101 21.98 -12.37 -4.04
CA GLU A 101 21.78 -11.24 -4.96
C GLU A 101 21.22 -11.66 -6.33
N GLY A 102 21.67 -12.78 -6.89
CA GLY A 102 21.21 -13.28 -8.20
C GLY A 102 19.73 -13.71 -8.25
N ASN A 103 19.05 -13.84 -7.11
CA ASN A 103 17.60 -14.13 -7.08
C ASN A 103 16.74 -12.86 -7.09
N LEU A 104 17.37 -11.68 -7.01
CA LEU A 104 16.72 -10.40 -6.78
C LEU A 104 16.72 -9.55 -8.05
N ARG A 105 15.63 -8.83 -8.23
CA ARG A 105 15.52 -7.75 -9.20
C ARG A 105 15.22 -6.46 -8.45
N VAL A 106 15.97 -5.40 -8.74
CA VAL A 106 15.68 -4.08 -8.18
C VAL A 106 14.34 -3.59 -8.74
N ALA A 107 13.44 -3.20 -7.85
CA ALA A 107 12.11 -2.71 -8.19
C ALA A 107 12.01 -1.22 -7.94
N THR A 108 11.17 -0.53 -8.71
CA THR A 108 10.90 0.90 -8.46
C THR A 108 9.94 1.08 -7.28
N GLN A 109 10.00 2.25 -6.64
CA GLN A 109 9.08 2.58 -5.53
C GLN A 109 7.60 2.54 -5.98
N LYS A 110 7.31 2.90 -7.23
CA LYS A 110 5.96 2.86 -7.80
C LYS A 110 5.43 1.43 -7.86
N GLU A 111 6.23 0.53 -8.44
CA GLU A 111 5.89 -0.89 -8.54
C GLU A 111 5.71 -1.51 -7.15
N TYR A 112 6.66 -1.27 -6.24
CA TYR A 112 6.60 -1.76 -4.88
C TYR A 112 5.31 -1.30 -4.19
N ARG A 113 4.93 -0.03 -4.27
CA ARG A 113 3.72 0.48 -3.60
C ARG A 113 2.43 -0.21 -4.09
N GLU A 114 2.34 -0.51 -5.38
CA GLU A 114 1.15 -1.10 -5.97
C GLU A 114 1.03 -2.60 -5.72
N SER A 115 2.16 -3.31 -5.75
CA SER A 115 2.19 -4.77 -5.79
C SER A 115 2.67 -5.43 -4.49
N SER A 116 3.33 -4.69 -3.59
CA SER A 116 3.93 -5.25 -2.37
C SER A 116 2.96 -5.92 -1.40
N ARG A 117 1.69 -5.47 -1.37
CA ARG A 117 0.64 -6.04 -0.50
C ARG A 117 -0.26 -7.04 -1.23
N VAL A 118 0.00 -7.28 -2.51
CA VAL A 118 -0.82 -8.17 -3.34
C VAL A 118 -0.25 -9.58 -3.26
N ILE A 119 -0.88 -10.42 -2.44
CA ILE A 119 -0.48 -11.83 -2.28
C ILE A 119 -0.74 -12.63 -3.56
N ASN A 120 -1.83 -12.31 -4.27
CA ASN A 120 -2.19 -13.00 -5.50
C ASN A 120 -2.62 -12.00 -6.58
N LYS A 121 -1.74 -11.77 -7.57
CA LYS A 121 -1.95 -10.81 -8.66
C LYS A 121 -3.17 -11.19 -9.52
N GLU A 122 -3.35 -12.47 -9.85
CA GLU A 122 -4.45 -12.91 -10.71
C GLU A 122 -5.82 -12.65 -10.09
N MET A 123 -5.99 -12.97 -8.81
CA MET A 123 -7.24 -12.74 -8.10
C MET A 123 -7.50 -11.24 -7.89
N TYR A 124 -6.44 -10.47 -7.69
CA TYR A 124 -6.51 -9.02 -7.55
C TYR A 124 -6.97 -8.32 -8.84
N ASP A 125 -6.45 -8.76 -9.99
CA ASP A 125 -6.84 -8.20 -11.29
C ASP A 125 -8.31 -8.49 -11.61
N LYS A 126 -8.76 -9.74 -11.38
CA LYS A 126 -10.18 -10.12 -11.49
C LYS A 126 -11.06 -9.25 -10.59
N PHE A 127 -10.62 -9.01 -9.36
CA PHE A 127 -11.36 -8.16 -8.41
C PHE A 127 -11.44 -6.70 -8.88
N LYS A 128 -10.35 -6.12 -9.38
CA LYS A 128 -10.34 -4.75 -9.95
C LYS A 128 -11.31 -4.62 -11.11
N VAL A 129 -11.33 -5.58 -12.03
CA VAL A 129 -12.27 -5.61 -13.17
C VAL A 129 -13.72 -5.66 -12.68
N ASN A 130 -14.02 -6.58 -11.76
CA ASN A 130 -15.36 -6.71 -11.20
C ASN A 130 -15.86 -5.46 -10.47
N ILE A 131 -14.98 -4.74 -9.77
CA ILE A 131 -15.34 -3.46 -9.14
C ILE A 131 -15.68 -2.40 -10.19
N LYS A 132 -14.89 -2.30 -11.27
CA LYS A 132 -15.14 -1.32 -12.35
C LYS A 132 -16.51 -1.58 -12.98
N ILE A 133 -16.79 -2.84 -13.34
CA ILE A 133 -18.08 -3.27 -13.89
C ILE A 133 -19.23 -2.94 -12.92
N LYS A 134 -19.09 -3.26 -11.63
CA LYS A 134 -20.12 -2.94 -10.62
C LYS A 134 -20.35 -1.44 -10.48
N LYS A 135 -19.31 -0.61 -10.54
CA LYS A 135 -19.45 0.85 -10.48
C LYS A 135 -20.13 1.42 -11.72
N GLU A 136 -19.80 0.89 -12.90
CA GLU A 136 -20.43 1.29 -14.15
C GLU A 136 -21.91 0.90 -14.20
N ASN A 137 -22.24 -0.33 -13.80
CA ASN A 137 -23.64 -0.77 -13.68
C ASN A 137 -24.42 0.07 -12.68
N LYS A 138 -23.81 0.48 -11.54
CA LYS A 138 -24.46 1.42 -10.61
C LYS A 138 -24.70 2.79 -11.23
N ARG A 139 -23.72 3.35 -11.96
CA ARG A 139 -23.89 4.64 -12.66
C ARG A 139 -24.99 4.55 -13.71
N ASN A 140 -25.01 3.49 -14.51
CA ASN A 140 -26.02 3.27 -15.53
C ASN A 140 -27.41 3.04 -14.91
N ALA A 141 -27.51 2.28 -13.82
CA ALA A 141 -28.77 2.09 -13.10
C ALA A 141 -29.32 3.41 -12.54
N VAL A 142 -28.47 4.28 -11.99
CA VAL A 142 -28.86 5.62 -11.53
C VAL A 142 -29.31 6.49 -12.69
N TYR A 143 -28.63 6.44 -13.84
CA TYR A 143 -29.00 7.17 -15.05
C TYR A 143 -30.36 6.72 -15.60
N TYR A 144 -30.59 5.41 -15.72
CA TYR A 144 -31.89 4.87 -16.15
C TYR A 144 -33.01 5.18 -15.14
N GLN A 145 -32.74 5.10 -13.84
CA GLN A 145 -33.72 5.48 -12.81
C GLN A 145 -34.08 6.97 -12.90
N PHE A 146 -33.10 7.84 -13.20
CA PHE A 146 -33.30 9.27 -13.37
C PHE A 146 -34.11 9.60 -14.63
N ILE A 147 -33.79 8.97 -15.76
CA ILE A 147 -34.53 9.14 -17.02
C ILE A 147 -35.97 8.63 -16.89
N VAL A 148 -36.17 7.43 -16.35
CA VAL A 148 -37.52 6.87 -16.17
C VAL A 148 -38.31 7.72 -15.19
N GLY A 149 -37.68 8.21 -14.12
CA GLY A 149 -38.29 9.14 -13.17
C GLY A 149 -38.66 10.52 -13.75
N LEU A 150 -37.93 11.01 -14.75
CA LEU A 150 -38.29 12.21 -15.52
C LEU A 150 -39.47 11.94 -16.45
N CYS A 151 -39.49 10.79 -17.11
CA CYS A 151 -40.54 10.41 -18.05
C CYS A 151 -41.90 10.20 -17.35
N SER A 152 -41.93 9.65 -16.13
CA SER A 152 -43.16 9.47 -15.34
C SER A 152 -43.74 10.77 -14.76
N LYS A 153 -43.00 11.88 -14.75
CA LYS A 153 -43.45 13.18 -14.22
C LYS A 153 -44.06 14.10 -15.29
N GLY A 154 -44.24 13.63 -16.53
CA GLY A 154 -45.01 14.35 -17.54
C GLY A 154 -44.36 15.65 -18.05
N THR A 155 -43.03 15.78 -17.96
CA THR A 155 -42.30 16.87 -18.63
C THR A 155 -41.60 16.30 -19.86
N TYR A 156 -42.36 16.13 -20.94
CA TYR A 156 -41.87 15.78 -22.28
C TYR A 156 -41.77 17.03 -23.15
N GLU A 157 -41.16 18.08 -22.62
CA GLU A 157 -40.61 19.14 -23.47
C GLU A 157 -39.16 19.31 -23.06
N VAL A 158 -38.29 19.59 -24.03
CA VAL A 158 -36.83 19.77 -23.90
C VAL A 158 -35.97 18.49 -23.71
N LEU A 159 -36.05 17.54 -24.65
CA LEU A 159 -34.95 16.58 -24.88
C LEU A 159 -34.27 16.71 -26.26
N GLU A 160 -34.65 17.67 -27.10
CA GLU A 160 -33.99 17.90 -28.40
C GLU A 160 -32.80 18.88 -28.37
N SER A 161 -32.44 19.46 -27.21
CA SER A 161 -31.39 20.51 -27.16
C SER A 161 -30.02 20.04 -26.66
N ILE A 162 -29.82 18.75 -26.36
CA ILE A 162 -28.56 18.24 -25.78
C ILE A 162 -27.73 17.43 -26.80
N PHE A 163 -28.26 17.18 -28.01
CA PHE A 163 -27.60 16.38 -29.05
C PHE A 163 -27.39 17.11 -30.39
N TYR A 164 -27.23 18.44 -30.36
CA TYR A 164 -26.68 19.22 -31.49
C TYR A 164 -25.47 20.04 -31.06
#